data_AF-A0A970R3Y5-F1
#
_entry.id   AF-A0A970R3Y5-F1
#
_cell.length_a   1.000
_cell.length_b   1.000
_cell.length_c   1.000
_cell.angle_alpha   90.00
_cell.angle_beta   90.00
_cell.angle_gamma   90.00
#
_symmetry.space_group_name_H-M   'P 1'
#
loop_
_entity.id
_entity.type
_entity.pdbx_description
1 polymer ?
#
loop_
_entity_poly.entity_id
_entity_poly.type
_entity_poly.pdbx_seq_one_letter_code
_entity_poly.pdbx_strand_id
1 'polypeptide(L)'
;MHTVEERKEITHRYRILLREWKNRRSKEEALMVRKAFDFAVKAHDGMRRRTKEPYIYHPLEVATICAKDMHLDGTAIVCALMHDIVEDTGTTIEEIQEMFNPRVAMIIDGLTKIKGMLDDGKRSIQAEYFKHMIIALAEDMRVILIKLADRLHNMRTLDAMPRDKQLKIASETITLIA
;
A
#
# COMPACT_ATOMS: atom_id res chain seq x y z
N MET A 1 -18.95 -1.09 9.07
CA MET A 1 -18.69 -1.41 10.49
C MET A 1 -18.30 -2.87 10.66
N HIS A 2 -17.08 -3.11 11.18
CA HIS A 2 -16.51 -4.45 11.37
C HIS A 2 -17.17 -5.27 12.50
N THR A 3 -17.30 -6.58 12.30
CA THR A 3 -17.76 -7.53 13.33
C THR A 3 -16.74 -7.67 14.46
N VAL A 4 -17.14 -8.32 15.57
CA VAL A 4 -16.24 -8.57 16.71
C VAL A 4 -15.06 -9.45 16.30
N GLU A 5 -15.31 -10.46 15.47
CA GLU A 5 -14.31 -11.37 14.91
C GLU A 5 -13.35 -10.62 13.99
N GLU A 6 -13.87 -9.78 13.09
CA GLU A 6 -13.06 -8.97 12.19
C GLU A 6 -12.14 -8.02 12.98
N ARG A 7 -12.64 -7.37 14.03
CA ARG A 7 -11.82 -6.48 14.89
C ARG A 7 -10.69 -7.24 15.60
N LYS A 8 -10.97 -8.47 16.06
CA LYS A 8 -9.93 -9.34 16.65
C LYS A 8 -8.86 -9.68 15.63
N GLU A 9 -9.27 -10.00 14.41
CA GLU A 9 -8.36 -10.35 13.31
C GLU A 9 -7.52 -9.16 12.83
N ILE A 10 -8.12 -7.97 12.67
CA ILE A 10 -7.39 -6.72 12.36
C ILE A 10 -6.31 -6.49 13.43
N THR A 11 -6.69 -6.61 14.71
CA THR A 11 -5.75 -6.44 15.82
C THR A 11 -4.64 -7.50 15.82
N HIS A 12 -4.99 -8.74 15.47
CA HIS A 12 -4.02 -9.84 15.35
C HIS A 12 -2.99 -9.55 14.27
N ARG A 13 -3.42 -9.20 13.06
CA ARG A 13 -2.54 -8.83 11.93
C ARG A 13 -1.66 -7.62 12.25
N TYR A 14 -2.23 -6.60 12.90
CA TYR A 14 -1.45 -5.45 13.34
C TYR A 14 -0.36 -5.83 14.35
N ARG A 15 -0.64 -6.77 15.28
CA ARG A 15 0.39 -7.29 16.20
C ARG A 15 1.48 -8.07 15.48
N ILE A 16 1.13 -8.82 14.44
CA ILE A 16 2.11 -9.51 13.59
C ILE A 16 3.03 -8.46 12.94
N LEU A 17 2.47 -7.45 12.27
CA LEU A 17 3.23 -6.35 11.68
C LEU A 17 4.23 -5.73 12.68
N LEU A 18 3.76 -5.38 13.88
CA LEU A 18 4.61 -4.79 14.92
C LEU A 18 5.71 -5.74 15.42
N ARG A 19 5.48 -7.05 15.38
CA ARG A 19 6.47 -8.07 15.75
C ARG A 19 7.53 -8.23 14.66
N GLU A 20 7.13 -8.26 13.40
CA GLU A 20 8.09 -8.38 12.29
C GLU A 20 8.95 -7.11 12.15
N TRP A 21 8.41 -5.94 12.51
CA TRP A 21 9.15 -4.65 12.47
C TRP A 21 10.03 -4.37 13.73
N LYS A 22 9.98 -5.24 14.75
CA LYS A 22 10.43 -4.96 16.13
C LYS A 22 11.90 -4.54 16.29
N ASN A 23 12.78 -4.89 15.35
CA ASN A 23 14.22 -4.61 15.43
C ASN A 23 14.64 -3.21 14.94
N ARG A 24 13.69 -2.37 14.47
CA ARG A 24 14.03 -1.11 13.77
C ARG A 24 13.20 0.11 14.16
N ARG A 25 12.60 0.14 15.37
CA ARG A 25 11.63 1.18 15.75
C ARG A 25 12.13 2.16 16.81
N SER A 26 12.13 3.44 16.49
CA SER A 26 12.08 4.50 17.49
C SER A 26 10.68 4.58 18.12
N LYS A 27 10.55 5.22 19.29
CA LYS A 27 9.23 5.47 19.90
C LYS A 27 8.35 6.34 19.00
N GLU A 28 8.94 7.31 18.32
CA GLU A 28 8.23 8.24 17.43
C GLU A 28 7.71 7.51 16.19
N GLU A 29 8.51 6.64 15.58
CA GLU A 29 8.07 5.84 14.44
C GLU A 29 6.92 4.90 14.85
N ALA A 30 6.99 4.28 16.03
CA ALA A 30 5.93 3.41 16.51
C ALA A 30 4.61 4.17 16.72
N LEU A 31 4.67 5.43 17.17
CA LEU A 31 3.50 6.30 17.27
C LEU A 31 2.94 6.67 15.89
N MET A 32 3.82 6.97 14.92
CA MET A 32 3.40 7.24 13.54
C MET A 32 2.73 6.04 12.89
N VAL A 33 3.31 4.83 13.01
CA VAL A 33 2.71 3.59 12.48
C VAL A 33 1.36 3.31 13.12
N ARG A 34 1.21 3.56 14.43
CA ARG A 34 -0.08 3.43 15.10
C ARG A 34 -1.11 4.42 14.57
N LYS A 35 -0.73 5.69 14.41
CA LYS A 35 -1.60 6.72 13.83
C LYS A 35 -2.04 6.35 12.41
N ALA A 36 -1.13 5.86 11.58
CA ALA A 36 -1.41 5.41 10.22
C ALA A 36 -2.37 4.21 10.20
N PHE A 37 -2.16 3.24 11.10
CA PHE A 37 -3.06 2.10 11.25
C PHE A 37 -4.47 2.53 11.65
N ASP A 38 -4.61 3.37 12.69
CA ASP A 38 -5.91 3.85 13.15
C ASP A 38 -6.64 4.64 12.05
N PHE A 39 -5.88 5.43 11.28
CA PHE A 39 -6.39 6.17 10.13
C PHE A 39 -6.84 5.24 9.00
N ALA A 40 -6.03 4.25 8.61
CA ALA A 40 -6.38 3.29 7.56
C ALA A 40 -7.60 2.43 7.92
N VAL A 41 -7.71 1.98 9.17
CA VAL A 41 -8.88 1.26 9.68
C VAL A 41 -10.14 2.11 9.56
N LYS A 42 -10.05 3.40 9.89
CA LYS A 42 -11.18 4.33 9.80
C LYS A 42 -11.54 4.65 8.35
N ALA A 43 -10.55 4.92 7.52
CA ALA A 43 -10.74 5.29 6.12
C ALA A 43 -11.40 4.16 5.33
N HIS A 44 -10.99 2.92 5.56
CA HIS A 44 -11.55 1.74 4.91
C HIS A 44 -12.75 1.11 5.67
N ASP A 45 -13.34 1.78 6.67
CA ASP A 45 -14.50 1.19 7.37
C ASP A 45 -15.68 1.03 6.41
N GLY A 46 -16.27 -0.17 6.41
CA GLY A 46 -17.34 -0.53 5.50
C GLY A 46 -16.87 -0.96 4.10
N MET A 47 -15.59 -0.73 3.74
CA MET A 47 -15.03 -1.25 2.50
C MET A 47 -14.70 -2.74 2.62
N ARG A 48 -15.10 -3.52 1.61
CA ARG A 48 -14.84 -4.96 1.54
C ARG A 48 -14.21 -5.32 0.21
N ARG A 49 -13.29 -6.29 0.22
CA ARG A 49 -12.79 -6.92 -0.99
C ARG A 49 -13.86 -7.80 -1.62
N ARG A 50 -13.62 -8.24 -2.85
CA ARG A 50 -14.53 -9.16 -3.58
C ARG A 50 -14.74 -10.50 -2.86
N THR A 51 -13.75 -10.93 -2.08
CA THR A 51 -13.83 -12.10 -1.18
C THR A 51 -14.74 -11.89 0.03
N LYS A 52 -15.36 -10.71 0.17
CA LYS A 52 -16.16 -10.23 1.31
C LYS A 52 -15.35 -9.93 2.56
N GLU A 53 -14.04 -10.07 2.54
CA GLU A 53 -13.17 -9.71 3.66
C GLU A 53 -13.04 -8.19 3.80
N PRO A 54 -12.81 -7.66 5.02
CA PRO A 54 -12.43 -6.27 5.24
C PRO A 54 -11.28 -5.80 4.34
N TYR A 55 -11.43 -4.65 3.69
CA TYR A 55 -10.38 -4.12 2.80
C TYR A 55 -9.06 -3.88 3.53
N ILE A 56 -9.12 -3.45 4.79
CA ILE A 56 -7.96 -3.16 5.66
C ILE A 56 -6.97 -4.33 5.79
N TYR A 57 -7.38 -5.57 5.54
CA TYR A 57 -6.46 -6.72 5.51
C TYR A 57 -5.37 -6.54 4.46
N HIS A 58 -5.69 -5.95 3.31
CA HIS A 58 -4.71 -5.76 2.25
C HIS A 58 -3.59 -4.78 2.64
N PRO A 59 -3.86 -3.53 3.06
CA PRO A 59 -2.80 -2.63 3.51
C PRO A 59 -1.98 -3.20 4.67
N LEU A 60 -2.59 -3.98 5.58
CA LEU A 60 -1.88 -4.67 6.66
C LEU A 60 -0.89 -5.73 6.14
N GLU A 61 -1.29 -6.54 5.14
CA GLU A 61 -0.39 -7.52 4.53
C GLU A 61 0.73 -6.85 3.73
N VAL A 62 0.43 -5.79 2.98
CA VAL A 62 1.45 -5.03 2.23
C VAL A 62 2.47 -4.42 3.20
N ALA A 63 2.01 -3.80 4.29
CA ALA A 63 2.89 -3.30 5.34
C ALA A 63 3.72 -4.43 5.99
N THR A 64 3.12 -5.62 6.17
CA THR A 64 3.83 -6.78 6.74
C THR A 64 4.92 -7.29 5.80
N ILE A 65 4.68 -7.33 4.49
CA ILE A 65 5.70 -7.65 3.47
C ILE A 65 6.83 -6.62 3.52
N CYS A 66 6.50 -5.32 3.55
CA CYS A 66 7.50 -4.25 3.66
C CYS A 66 8.37 -4.39 4.93
N ALA A 67 7.77 -4.77 6.06
CA ALA A 67 8.50 -4.96 7.32
C ALA A 67 9.34 -6.25 7.34
N LYS A 68 8.74 -7.36 6.94
CA LYS A 68 9.31 -8.70 7.09
C LYS A 68 10.28 -9.06 5.98
N ASP A 69 9.88 -8.86 4.73
CA ASP A 69 10.61 -9.38 3.56
C ASP A 69 11.59 -8.33 3.01
N MET A 70 11.27 -7.04 3.14
CA MET A 70 12.08 -5.92 2.62
C MET A 70 12.81 -5.13 3.71
N HIS A 71 12.47 -5.35 4.98
CA HIS A 71 13.08 -4.69 6.14
C HIS A 71 13.05 -3.15 6.09
N LEU A 72 11.97 -2.55 5.59
CA LEU A 72 11.85 -1.10 5.46
C LEU A 72 11.64 -0.38 6.80
N ASP A 73 11.86 0.93 6.78
CA ASP A 73 11.75 1.81 7.96
C ASP A 73 10.29 2.20 8.28
N GLY A 74 10.08 2.87 9.42
CA GLY A 74 8.74 3.23 9.89
C GLY A 74 7.94 4.06 8.88
N THR A 75 8.61 4.97 8.16
CA THR A 75 8.00 5.79 7.11
C THR A 75 7.44 4.93 5.97
N ALA A 76 8.18 3.92 5.51
CA ALA A 76 7.69 3.01 4.48
C ALA A 76 6.49 2.19 4.98
N ILE A 77 6.49 1.76 6.24
CA ILE A 77 5.36 1.04 6.85
C ILE A 77 4.11 1.94 6.93
N VAL A 78 4.28 3.19 7.33
CA VAL A 78 3.20 4.19 7.33
C VAL A 78 2.62 4.35 5.92
N CYS A 79 3.47 4.54 4.92
CA CYS A 79 3.02 4.69 3.53
C CYS A 79 2.35 3.42 3.00
N ALA A 80 2.86 2.23 3.33
CA ALA A 80 2.25 0.96 2.94
C ALA A 80 0.85 0.76 3.53
N LEU A 81 0.63 1.16 4.79
CA LEU A 81 -0.70 1.13 5.42
C LEU A 81 -1.69 2.08 4.75
N MET A 82 -1.19 3.15 4.11
CA MET A 82 -1.99 4.24 3.57
C MET A 82 -2.02 4.30 2.03
N HIS A 83 -1.36 3.36 1.35
CA HIS A 83 -1.03 3.50 -0.07
C HIS A 83 -2.22 3.64 -1.01
N ASP A 84 -3.38 3.10 -0.63
CA ASP A 84 -4.62 3.14 -1.43
C ASP A 84 -5.63 4.18 -0.90
N ILE A 85 -5.37 4.84 0.24
CA ILE A 85 -6.38 5.69 0.92
C ILE A 85 -6.80 6.87 0.03
N VAL A 86 -5.85 7.52 -0.64
CA VAL A 86 -6.12 8.68 -1.50
C VAL A 86 -7.06 8.32 -2.64
N GLU A 87 -6.94 7.10 -3.16
CA GLU A 87 -7.76 6.63 -4.28
C GLU A 87 -9.12 6.10 -3.83
N ASP A 88 -9.16 5.45 -2.67
CA ASP A 88 -10.32 4.68 -2.21
C ASP A 88 -11.30 5.48 -1.34
N THR A 89 -10.83 6.53 -0.63
CA THR A 89 -11.60 7.14 0.46
C THR A 89 -11.76 8.66 0.35
N GLY A 90 -11.29 9.27 -0.73
CA GLY A 90 -11.43 10.71 -1.02
C GLY A 90 -10.53 11.63 -0.19
N THR A 91 -9.57 11.07 0.54
CA THR A 91 -8.56 11.82 1.31
C THR A 91 -7.58 12.52 0.36
N THR A 92 -7.22 13.76 0.64
CA THR A 92 -6.27 14.51 -0.20
C THR A 92 -4.82 14.37 0.26
N ILE A 93 -3.86 14.66 -0.63
CA ILE A 93 -2.43 14.62 -0.29
C ILE A 93 -2.09 15.70 0.75
N GLU A 94 -2.77 16.85 0.70
CA GLU A 94 -2.62 17.93 1.66
C GLU A 94 -3.03 17.48 3.07
N GLU A 95 -4.14 16.76 3.22
CA GLU A 95 -4.58 16.20 4.50
C GLU A 95 -3.53 15.22 5.06
N ILE A 96 -2.95 14.38 4.20
CA ILE A 96 -1.89 13.44 4.59
C ILE A 96 -0.63 14.19 5.05
N GLN A 97 -0.25 15.26 4.36
CA GLN A 97 0.89 16.10 4.72
C GLN A 97 0.70 16.74 6.10
N GLU A 98 -0.49 17.28 6.37
CA GLU A 98 -0.84 17.88 7.67
C GLU A 98 -0.88 16.84 8.80
N MET A 99 -1.40 15.64 8.53
CA MET A 99 -1.52 14.59 9.55
C MET A 99 -0.19 13.91 9.88
N PHE A 100 0.72 13.74 8.91
CA PHE A 100 1.93 12.95 9.09
C PHE A 100 3.18 13.80 8.95
N ASN A 101 3.59 14.06 7.71
CA ASN A 101 4.69 14.95 7.34
C ASN A 101 4.78 15.04 5.81
N PRO A 102 5.54 16.02 5.26
CA PRO A 102 5.73 16.17 3.82
C PRO A 102 6.36 14.96 3.14
N ARG A 103 7.21 14.18 3.83
CA ARG A 103 7.87 13.02 3.24
C ARG A 103 6.90 11.87 2.98
N VAL A 104 5.99 11.60 3.91
CA VAL A 104 4.91 10.60 3.75
C VAL A 104 3.98 11.01 2.61
N ALA A 105 3.59 12.29 2.55
CA ALA A 105 2.73 12.80 1.49
C ALA A 105 3.37 12.64 0.10
N MET A 106 4.66 12.97 -0.03
CA MET A 106 5.42 12.80 -1.28
C MET A 106 5.47 11.33 -1.74
N ILE A 107 5.69 10.39 -0.82
CA ILE A 107 5.72 8.95 -1.16
C ILE A 107 4.34 8.47 -1.60
N ILE A 108 3.27 8.88 -0.91
CA ILE A 108 1.90 8.50 -1.27
C ILE A 108 1.49 9.10 -2.61
N ASP A 109 1.80 10.36 -2.88
CA ASP A 109 1.57 11.00 -4.18
C ASP A 109 2.29 10.23 -5.31
N GLY A 110 3.54 9.81 -5.07
CA GLY A 110 4.28 8.95 -6.00
C GLY A 110 3.60 7.60 -6.26
N LEU A 111 3.03 6.97 -5.22
CA LEU A 111 2.30 5.70 -5.34
C LEU A 111 1.03 5.84 -6.18
N THR A 112 0.26 6.91 -5.95
CA THR A 112 -0.98 7.22 -6.67
C THR A 112 -0.73 7.51 -8.15
N LYS A 113 0.30 8.32 -8.45
CA LYS A 113 0.67 8.66 -9.83
C LYS A 113 1.06 7.43 -10.65
N ILE A 114 1.84 6.51 -10.08
CA ILE A 114 2.23 5.27 -10.78
C ILE A 114 1.01 4.40 -11.10
N LYS A 115 0.02 4.33 -10.20
CA LYS A 115 -1.19 3.52 -10.38
C LYS A 115 -2.10 4.09 -11.48
N GLY A 116 -2.37 5.39 -11.46
CA GLY A 116 -3.22 6.05 -12.47
C GLY A 116 -2.68 5.91 -13.90
N MET A 117 -1.36 5.87 -14.07
CA MET A 117 -0.78 5.66 -15.40
C MET A 117 -1.05 4.23 -15.90
N LEU A 118 -0.90 3.19 -15.07
CA LEU A 118 -0.99 1.77 -15.47
C LEU A 118 -2.36 1.39 -16.04
N ASP A 119 -3.41 2.13 -15.68
CA ASP A 119 -4.77 1.93 -16.18
C ASP A 119 -4.97 2.44 -17.62
N ASP A 120 -4.12 3.35 -18.11
CA ASP A 120 -4.16 3.86 -19.48
C ASP A 120 -3.44 2.88 -20.43
N GLY A 121 -4.20 1.92 -20.99
CA GLY A 121 -3.69 0.81 -21.81
C GLY A 121 -3.17 1.16 -23.22
N LYS A 122 -2.51 2.30 -23.46
CA LYS A 122 -1.94 2.64 -24.78
C LYS A 122 -0.47 2.18 -24.89
N ARG A 123 -0.15 1.47 -25.98
CA ARG A 123 1.17 0.88 -26.28
C ARG A 123 2.37 1.86 -26.32
N SER A 124 2.14 3.18 -26.30
CA SER A 124 3.23 4.18 -26.25
C SER A 124 3.78 4.47 -24.84
N ILE A 125 3.21 3.87 -23.79
CA ILE A 125 3.43 4.32 -22.41
C ILE A 125 4.60 3.58 -21.72
N GLN A 126 5.16 2.49 -22.26
CA GLN A 126 6.32 1.81 -21.66
C GLN A 126 7.51 2.73 -21.37
N ALA A 127 7.83 3.66 -22.29
CA ALA A 127 8.89 4.63 -22.08
C ALA A 127 8.52 5.71 -21.04
N GLU A 128 7.25 6.13 -20.98
CA GLU A 128 6.75 7.07 -19.98
C GLU A 128 6.71 6.43 -18.58
N TYR A 129 6.20 5.20 -18.46
CA TYR A 129 6.25 4.41 -17.23
C TYR A 129 7.68 4.28 -16.72
N PHE A 130 8.61 3.90 -17.59
CA PHE A 130 10.01 3.74 -17.22
C PHE A 130 10.62 5.07 -16.77
N LYS A 131 10.32 6.17 -17.47
CA LYS A 131 10.76 7.53 -17.10
C LYS A 131 10.22 7.96 -15.74
N HIS A 132 8.93 7.74 -15.46
CA HIS A 132 8.32 8.08 -14.18
C HIS A 132 8.77 7.16 -13.05
N MET A 133 9.00 5.88 -13.33
CA MET A 133 9.62 4.96 -12.39
C MET A 133 11.03 5.41 -12.03
N ILE A 134 11.84 5.84 -13.00
CA ILE A 134 13.16 6.44 -12.74
C ILE A 134 13.05 7.71 -11.90
N ILE A 135 12.07 8.58 -12.16
CA ILE A 135 11.84 9.79 -11.36
C ILE A 135 11.44 9.42 -9.92
N ALA A 136 10.52 8.47 -9.74
CA ALA A 136 10.10 7.99 -8.43
C ALA A 136 11.26 7.34 -7.65
N LEU A 137 12.11 6.55 -8.33
CA LEU A 137 13.33 5.99 -7.77
C LEU A 137 14.34 7.08 -7.38
N ALA A 138 14.44 8.15 -8.19
CA ALA A 138 15.32 9.27 -7.93
C ALA A 138 14.86 10.12 -6.72
N GLU A 139 13.56 10.16 -6.42
CA GLU A 139 13.00 10.93 -5.30
C GLU A 139 12.90 10.14 -3.98
N ASP A 140 12.38 8.90 -4.03
CA ASP A 140 12.39 7.96 -2.90
C ASP A 140 12.19 6.51 -3.36
N MET A 141 13.22 5.67 -3.20
CA MET A 141 13.17 4.24 -3.51
C MET A 141 12.01 3.48 -2.82
N ARG A 142 11.48 4.01 -1.70
CA ARG A 142 10.36 3.40 -0.98
C ARG A 142 9.09 3.33 -1.81
N VAL A 143 8.87 4.25 -2.76
CA VAL A 143 7.71 4.24 -3.65
C VAL A 143 7.66 2.92 -4.45
N ILE A 144 8.77 2.54 -5.07
CA ILE A 144 8.84 1.30 -5.86
C ILE A 144 8.78 0.06 -4.98
N LEU A 145 9.46 0.07 -3.83
CA LEU A 145 9.44 -1.09 -2.93
C LEU A 145 8.05 -1.38 -2.39
N ILE A 146 7.30 -0.34 -1.99
CA ILE A 146 5.91 -0.47 -1.56
C ILE A 146 5.04 -0.97 -2.73
N LYS A 147 5.25 -0.47 -3.95
CA LYS A 147 4.49 -0.92 -5.11
C LYS A 147 4.73 -2.41 -5.45
N LEU A 148 5.97 -2.87 -5.32
CA LEU A 148 6.32 -4.28 -5.48
C LEU A 148 5.66 -5.15 -4.39
N ALA A 149 5.61 -4.66 -3.15
CA ALA A 149 4.91 -5.36 -2.07
C ALA A 149 3.39 -5.45 -2.31
N ASP A 150 2.76 -4.37 -2.81
CA ASP A 150 1.36 -4.35 -3.25
C ASP A 150 1.12 -5.40 -4.36
N ARG A 151 1.92 -5.37 -5.43
CA ARG A 151 1.80 -6.33 -6.53
C ARG A 151 2.01 -7.76 -6.06
N LEU A 152 2.99 -8.02 -5.19
CA LEU A 152 3.23 -9.34 -4.61
C LEU A 152 1.99 -9.86 -3.88
N HIS A 153 1.37 -9.04 -3.03
CA HIS A 153 0.15 -9.42 -2.33
C HIS A 153 -1.03 -9.65 -3.29
N ASN A 154 -1.17 -8.81 -4.32
CA ASN A 154 -2.23 -8.99 -5.33
C ASN A 154 -2.03 -10.28 -6.14
N MET A 155 -0.79 -10.63 -6.48
CA MET A 155 -0.46 -11.90 -7.13
C MET A 155 -0.72 -13.10 -6.22
N ARG A 156 -0.46 -12.99 -4.90
CA ARG A 156 -0.78 -14.04 -3.91
C ARG A 156 -2.30 -14.23 -3.70
N THR A 157 -3.12 -13.24 -4.04
CA THR A 157 -4.58 -13.26 -3.88
C THR A 157 -5.34 -13.32 -5.22
N LEU A 158 -4.62 -13.65 -6.30
CA LEU A 158 -5.13 -13.58 -7.68
C LEU A 158 -6.21 -14.62 -7.98
N ASP A 159 -6.14 -15.79 -7.34
CA ASP A 159 -7.05 -16.93 -7.59
C ASP A 159 -8.52 -16.60 -7.28
N ALA A 160 -8.76 -15.64 -6.39
CA ALA A 160 -10.10 -15.18 -6.05
C ALA A 160 -10.73 -14.27 -7.11
N MET A 161 -9.99 -13.88 -8.16
CA MET A 161 -10.42 -12.91 -9.16
C MET A 161 -10.90 -13.57 -10.47
N PRO A 162 -11.86 -12.97 -11.19
CA PRO A 162 -12.24 -13.38 -12.55
C PRO A 162 -11.07 -13.32 -13.54
N ARG A 163 -11.10 -14.17 -14.57
CA ARG A 163 -9.98 -14.39 -15.50
C ARG A 163 -9.48 -13.11 -16.20
N ASP A 164 -10.40 -12.24 -16.59
CA ASP A 164 -10.10 -10.92 -17.19
C ASP A 164 -9.25 -10.05 -16.26
N LYS A 165 -9.61 -9.99 -14.98
CA LYS A 165 -8.86 -9.25 -13.96
C LYS A 165 -7.55 -9.92 -13.59
N GLN A 166 -7.49 -11.25 -13.59
CA GLN A 166 -6.23 -11.98 -13.40
C GLN A 166 -5.21 -11.59 -14.47
N LEU A 167 -5.65 -11.59 -15.74
CA LEU A 167 -4.81 -11.21 -16.88
C LEU A 167 -4.38 -9.74 -16.81
N LYS A 168 -5.29 -8.83 -16.40
CA LYS A 168 -4.95 -7.41 -16.20
C LYS A 168 -3.86 -7.22 -15.13
N ILE A 169 -4.07 -7.77 -13.93
CA ILE A 169 -3.11 -7.65 -12.81
C ILE A 169 -1.77 -8.30 -13.16
N ALA A 170 -1.77 -9.45 -13.83
CA ALA A 170 -0.55 -10.12 -14.28
C ALA A 170 0.20 -9.28 -15.33
N SER A 171 -0.52 -8.70 -16.30
CA SER A 171 0.07 -7.85 -17.33
C SER A 171 0.67 -6.56 -16.76
N GLU A 172 -0.01 -5.91 -15.82
CA GLU A 172 0.52 -4.74 -15.10
C GLU A 172 1.76 -5.12 -14.30
N THR A 173 1.73 -6.27 -13.63
CA THR A 173 2.87 -6.76 -12.83
C THR A 173 4.08 -7.03 -13.72
N ILE A 174 3.91 -7.69 -14.87
CA ILE A 174 4.98 -7.93 -15.85
C ILE A 174 5.54 -6.60 -16.34
N THR A 175 4.69 -5.66 -16.73
CA THR A 175 5.13 -4.32 -17.21
C THR A 175 5.95 -3.56 -16.16
N LEU A 176 5.70 -3.80 -14.87
CA LEU A 176 6.44 -3.15 -13.79
C LEU A 176 7.83 -3.79 -13.56
N ILE A 177 7.97 -5.11 -13.76
CA ILE A 177 9.17 -5.87 -13.38
C ILE A 177 10.07 -6.26 -14.57
N ALA A 178 9.57 -6.19 -15.81
CA ALA A 178 10.24 -6.64 -17.03
C ALA A 178 10.39 -5.50 -18.04
#